data_AF-D1Z092-F1
#
_entry.id   AF-D1Z092-F1
#
_cell.length_a   1.000
_cell.length_b   1.000
_cell.length_c   1.000
_cell.angle_alpha   90.00
_cell.angle_beta   90.00
_cell.angle_gamma   90.00
#
_symmetry.space_group_name_H-M   'P 1'
#
loop_
_entity.id
_entity.type
_entity.pdbx_description
1 polymer ?
#
loop_
_entity_poly.entity_id
_entity_poly.type
_entity_poly.pdbx_seq_one_letter_code
_entity_poly.pdbx_strand_id
1 'polypeptide(L)'
;MPEKAFIGVKDRGLLAGLSNMLANENGRWWRTEKWIIQLTAWIVLLDLTMAFLLYVRPYITGEAGSPGLVSSNVRMVSGLFFSLAGIYLPFGIAIMTHDAVIRERELGTMAWVLSKPISRLSFALSKVIANTIGVMALMVMVPGIIAYGMISLYNGSFINAGNFFGALGILALLCMFYIALVFMLGSITKSRYAVLGVTALYILMSLGAAEQLQKIGVYLSWRLSYTAADLSAYGILAPDALAQFISAGALILVMLAVAFVSVERIEI
;
A
#
# COMPACT_ATOMS: atom_id res chain seq x y z
N MET A 1 10.88 -41.96 5.11
CA MET A 1 10.83 -40.53 4.73
C MET A 1 12.14 -40.22 4.02
N PRO A 2 12.15 -39.80 2.74
CA PRO A 2 13.40 -39.51 2.05
C PRO A 2 14.05 -38.29 2.71
N GLU A 3 15.29 -38.47 3.11
CA GLU A 3 16.19 -37.46 3.68
C GLU A 3 16.32 -36.33 2.65
N LYS A 4 15.78 -35.15 2.95
CA LYS A 4 15.97 -33.98 2.08
C LYS A 4 17.44 -33.58 2.18
N ALA A 5 18.22 -33.97 1.19
CA ALA A 5 19.62 -33.56 1.05
C ALA A 5 19.72 -32.04 1.18
N PHE A 6 20.57 -31.56 2.10
CA PHE A 6 20.84 -30.14 2.28
C PHE A 6 21.58 -29.63 1.04
N ILE A 7 20.88 -28.87 0.19
CA ILE A 7 21.47 -28.24 -0.99
C ILE A 7 22.20 -26.97 -0.52
N GLY A 8 23.52 -26.91 -0.76
CA GLY A 8 24.30 -25.69 -0.50
C GLY A 8 23.78 -24.52 -1.34
N VAL A 9 23.59 -23.36 -0.71
CA VAL A 9 23.16 -22.14 -1.39
C VAL A 9 24.21 -21.75 -2.42
N LYS A 10 23.82 -21.69 -3.70
CA LYS A 10 24.70 -21.30 -4.82
C LYS A 10 24.92 -19.78 -4.89
N ASP A 11 24.06 -18.99 -4.25
CA ASP A 11 24.09 -17.54 -4.35
C ASP A 11 25.29 -16.96 -3.59
N ARG A 12 26.19 -16.29 -4.32
CA ARG A 12 27.31 -15.51 -3.78
C ARG A 12 27.06 -14.02 -4.02
N GLY A 13 27.46 -13.16 -3.08
CA GLY A 13 27.41 -11.70 -3.23
C GLY A 13 26.24 -11.00 -2.54
N LEU A 14 25.88 -9.81 -3.02
CA LEU A 14 24.93 -8.90 -2.36
C LEU A 14 23.49 -9.44 -2.25
N LEU A 15 23.11 -10.44 -3.06
CA LEU A 15 21.79 -11.08 -3.05
C LEU A 15 21.80 -12.50 -2.47
N ALA A 16 22.87 -12.89 -1.77
CA ALA A 16 23.00 -14.21 -1.17
C ALA A 16 21.85 -14.51 -0.20
N GLY A 17 21.09 -15.58 -0.48
CA GLY A 17 19.99 -16.04 0.35
C GLY A 17 18.66 -15.31 0.13
N LEU A 18 18.56 -14.38 -0.83
CA LEU A 18 17.34 -13.61 -1.09
C LEU A 18 16.13 -14.50 -1.41
N SER A 19 16.29 -15.51 -2.27
CA SER A 19 15.16 -16.37 -2.67
C SER A 19 14.56 -17.11 -1.48
N ASN A 20 15.41 -17.69 -0.62
CA ASN A 20 14.96 -18.38 0.59
C ASN A 20 14.28 -17.42 1.57
N MET A 21 14.85 -16.23 1.77
CA MET A 21 14.27 -15.23 2.66
C MET A 21 12.93 -14.72 2.13
N LEU A 22 12.85 -14.44 0.82
CA LEU A 22 11.64 -13.99 0.16
C LEU A 22 10.54 -15.06 0.20
N ALA A 23 10.87 -16.33 -0.05
CA ALA A 23 9.92 -17.43 0.06
C ALA A 23 9.36 -17.57 1.49
N ASN A 24 10.20 -17.35 2.51
CA ASN A 24 9.78 -17.36 3.91
C ASN A 24 8.86 -16.17 4.24
N GLU A 25 9.25 -14.95 3.87
CA GLU A 25 8.45 -13.74 4.12
C GLU A 25 7.12 -13.76 3.34
N ASN A 26 7.13 -14.23 2.10
CA ASN A 26 5.92 -14.44 1.30
C ASN A 26 5.04 -15.54 1.93
N GLY A 27 5.67 -16.60 2.46
CA GLY A 27 4.96 -17.63 3.23
C GLY A 27 4.19 -17.07 4.42
N ARG A 28 4.70 -16.03 5.10
CA ARG A 28 3.97 -15.36 6.20
C ARG A 28 2.69 -14.70 5.74
N TRP A 29 2.62 -14.22 4.49
CA TRP A 29 1.39 -13.68 3.92
C TRP A 29 0.42 -14.78 3.52
N TRP A 30 0.87 -15.74 2.71
CA TRP A 30 -0.03 -16.68 2.02
C TRP A 30 -0.30 -17.98 2.77
N ARG A 31 0.58 -18.42 3.67
CA ARG A 31 0.43 -19.68 4.43
C ARG A 31 -0.13 -19.49 5.84
N THR A 32 -0.50 -18.26 6.20
CA THR A 32 -1.14 -17.94 7.48
C THR A 32 -2.52 -17.36 7.24
N GLU A 33 -3.31 -17.21 8.29
CA GLU A 33 -4.64 -16.58 8.21
C GLU A 33 -4.59 -15.09 7.82
N LYS A 34 -3.39 -14.50 7.77
CA LYS A 34 -3.21 -13.08 7.44
C LYS A 34 -3.85 -12.72 6.10
N TRP A 35 -3.71 -13.55 5.06
CA TRP A 35 -4.27 -13.19 3.75
C TRP A 35 -5.80 -13.09 3.79
N ILE A 36 -6.48 -13.98 4.53
CA ILE A 36 -7.94 -13.97 4.68
C ILE A 36 -8.35 -12.73 5.48
N ILE A 37 -7.71 -12.50 6.63
CA ILE A 37 -8.02 -11.36 7.50
C ILE A 37 -7.87 -10.05 6.73
N GLN A 38 -6.77 -9.87 6.00
CA GLN A 38 -6.54 -8.66 5.22
C GLN A 38 -7.53 -8.53 4.07
N LEU A 39 -7.72 -9.59 3.29
CA LEU A 39 -8.66 -9.57 2.18
C LEU A 39 -10.07 -9.19 2.65
N THR A 40 -10.57 -9.84 3.70
CA THR A 40 -11.88 -9.56 4.29
C THR A 40 -11.94 -8.13 4.84
N ALA A 41 -10.92 -7.68 5.57
CA ALA A 41 -10.91 -6.33 6.12
C ALA A 41 -11.00 -5.25 5.04
N TRP A 42 -10.25 -5.38 3.94
CA TRP A 42 -10.24 -4.36 2.88
C TRP A 42 -11.49 -4.39 2.00
N ILE A 43 -12.04 -5.57 1.73
CA ILE A 43 -13.34 -5.69 1.05
C ILE A 43 -14.43 -5.03 1.92
N VAL A 44 -14.45 -5.32 3.22
CA VAL A 44 -15.46 -4.75 4.12
C VAL A 44 -15.28 -3.24 4.27
N LEU A 45 -14.05 -2.74 4.43
CA LEU A 45 -13.84 -1.30 4.64
C LEU A 45 -14.10 -0.47 3.38
N LEU A 46 -13.60 -0.93 2.22
CA LEU A 46 -13.69 -0.17 0.97
C LEU A 46 -14.98 -0.49 0.21
N ASP A 47 -15.22 -1.77 -0.09
CA ASP A 47 -16.30 -2.16 -1.00
C ASP A 47 -17.68 -2.11 -0.35
N LEU A 48 -17.81 -2.35 0.97
CA LEU A 48 -19.11 -2.20 1.64
C LEU A 48 -19.60 -0.74 1.60
N THR A 49 -18.68 0.22 1.76
CA THR A 49 -19.01 1.64 1.63
C THR A 49 -19.48 1.96 0.21
N MET A 50 -18.82 1.40 -0.81
CA MET A 50 -19.24 1.54 -2.20
C MET A 50 -20.61 0.89 -2.45
N ALA A 51 -20.83 -0.31 -1.91
CA ALA A 51 -22.10 -1.03 -2.02
C ALA A 51 -23.25 -0.18 -1.46
N PHE A 52 -23.05 0.39 -0.28
CA PHE A 52 -24.02 1.26 0.35
C PHE A 52 -24.34 2.49 -0.52
N LEU A 53 -23.31 3.17 -1.04
CA LEU A 53 -23.50 4.38 -1.84
C LEU A 53 -24.14 4.14 -3.20
N LEU A 54 -23.87 3.00 -3.84
CA LEU A 54 -24.45 2.65 -5.14
C LEU A 54 -25.85 2.06 -5.01
N TYR A 55 -26.04 1.10 -4.09
CA TYR A 55 -27.24 0.26 -4.08
C TYR A 55 -28.23 0.58 -2.97
N VAL A 56 -27.84 1.32 -1.92
CA VAL A 56 -28.73 1.61 -0.78
C VAL A 56 -29.11 3.09 -0.76
N ARG A 57 -28.12 3.99 -0.82
CA ARG A 57 -28.32 5.45 -0.77
C ARG A 57 -29.39 5.95 -1.75
N PRO A 58 -29.42 5.57 -3.05
CA PRO A 58 -30.39 6.13 -4.00
C PRO A 58 -31.86 5.81 -3.65
N TYR A 59 -32.11 4.70 -2.97
CA TYR A 59 -33.46 4.34 -2.51
C TYR A 59 -33.88 5.15 -1.29
N ILE A 60 -32.93 5.50 -0.41
CA ILE A 60 -33.19 6.34 0.76
C ILE A 60 -33.41 7.80 0.34
N THR A 61 -32.68 8.30 -0.66
CA THR A 61 -32.78 9.68 -1.13
C THR A 61 -33.89 9.90 -2.16
N GLY A 62 -34.57 8.85 -2.62
CA GLY A 62 -35.60 8.94 -3.67
C GLY A 62 -35.03 9.21 -5.07
N GLU A 63 -33.72 9.04 -5.25
CA GLU A 63 -32.99 9.28 -6.50
C GLU A 63 -32.94 8.04 -7.42
N ALA A 64 -33.50 6.91 -6.97
CA ALA A 64 -33.49 5.65 -7.69
C ALA A 64 -34.13 5.76 -9.09
N GLY A 65 -33.42 5.30 -10.12
CA GLY A 65 -33.92 5.24 -11.49
C GLY A 65 -33.81 6.53 -12.31
N SER A 66 -33.28 7.62 -11.75
CA SER A 66 -33.06 8.88 -12.49
C SER A 66 -31.81 8.80 -13.39
N PRO A 67 -31.92 8.79 -14.73
CA PRO A 67 -30.78 8.51 -15.62
C PRO A 67 -29.62 9.52 -15.49
N GLY A 68 -29.93 10.80 -15.26
CA GLY A 68 -28.91 11.83 -15.04
C GLY A 68 -28.10 11.65 -13.75
N LEU A 69 -28.70 11.06 -12.72
CA LEU A 69 -28.06 10.84 -11.42
C LEU A 69 -27.17 9.60 -11.40
N VAL A 70 -27.45 8.58 -12.23
CA VAL A 70 -26.61 7.38 -12.33
C VAL A 70 -25.17 7.74 -12.67
N SER A 71 -24.96 8.53 -13.74
CA SER A 71 -23.61 8.92 -14.17
C SER A 71 -22.88 9.78 -13.13
N SER A 72 -23.62 10.66 -12.43
CA SER A 72 -23.07 11.49 -11.36
C SER A 72 -22.66 10.66 -10.15
N ASN A 73 -23.52 9.72 -9.74
CA ASN A 73 -23.28 8.80 -8.64
C ASN A 73 -22.07 7.89 -8.92
N VAL A 74 -21.95 7.36 -10.14
CA VAL A 74 -20.79 6.55 -10.55
C VAL A 74 -19.48 7.33 -10.40
N ARG A 75 -19.42 8.58 -10.88
CA ARG A 75 -18.23 9.43 -10.74
C ARG A 75 -17.92 9.73 -9.28
N MET A 76 -18.94 10.10 -8.50
CA MET A 76 -18.79 10.39 -7.07
C MET A 76 -18.26 9.18 -6.31
N VAL A 77 -18.87 8.01 -6.50
CA VAL A 77 -18.48 6.77 -5.81
C VAL A 77 -17.08 6.34 -6.23
N SER A 78 -16.74 6.42 -7.52
CA SER A 78 -15.37 6.13 -8.00
C SER A 78 -14.35 7.05 -7.32
N GLY A 79 -14.59 8.36 -7.29
CA GLY A 79 -13.71 9.30 -6.60
C GLY A 79 -13.57 8.99 -5.11
N LEU A 80 -14.69 8.73 -4.43
CA LEU A 80 -14.71 8.39 -3.00
C LEU A 80 -13.95 7.10 -2.69
N PHE A 81 -13.99 6.08 -3.55
CA PHE A 81 -13.19 4.87 -3.38
C PHE A 81 -11.70 5.21 -3.23
N PHE A 82 -11.14 5.99 -4.15
CA PHE A 82 -9.72 6.36 -4.12
C PHE A 82 -9.38 7.33 -3.00
N SER A 83 -10.27 8.27 -2.67
CA SER A 83 -10.08 9.16 -1.52
C SER A 83 -10.04 8.40 -0.20
N LEU A 84 -10.98 7.47 0.02
CA LEU A 84 -11.03 6.63 1.22
C LEU A 84 -9.87 5.63 1.26
N ALA A 85 -9.57 4.96 0.15
CA ALA A 85 -8.43 4.05 0.07
C ALA A 85 -7.10 4.79 0.33
N GLY A 86 -6.99 6.04 -0.13
CA GLY A 86 -5.85 6.92 0.14
C GLY A 86 -5.63 7.27 1.62
N ILE A 87 -6.64 7.06 2.48
CA ILE A 87 -6.54 7.26 3.94
C ILE A 87 -6.40 5.91 4.64
N TYR A 88 -7.28 4.96 4.34
CA TYR A 88 -7.35 3.68 5.05
C TYR A 88 -6.16 2.77 4.75
N LEU A 89 -5.72 2.68 3.49
CA LEU A 89 -4.60 1.80 3.13
C LEU A 89 -3.30 2.21 3.83
N PRO A 90 -2.92 3.51 3.89
CA PRO A 90 -1.78 3.94 4.70
C PRO A 90 -1.84 3.53 6.16
N PHE A 91 -3.02 3.64 6.82
CA PHE A 91 -3.19 3.16 8.19
C PHE A 91 -2.99 1.65 8.28
N GLY A 92 -3.57 0.89 7.35
CA GLY A 92 -3.37 -0.54 7.23
C GLY A 92 -1.90 -0.93 7.11
N ILE A 93 -1.20 -0.28 6.18
CA ILE A 93 0.23 -0.49 5.95
C ILE A 93 1.03 -0.18 7.21
N ALA A 94 0.77 0.94 7.87
CA ALA A 94 1.43 1.30 9.12
C ALA A 94 1.25 0.20 10.18
N ILE A 95 0.01 -0.21 10.44
CA ILE A 95 -0.30 -1.25 11.44
C ILE A 95 0.34 -2.59 11.07
N MET A 96 0.38 -2.95 9.80
CA MET A 96 0.91 -4.25 9.37
C MET A 96 2.44 -4.32 9.31
N THR A 97 3.09 -3.21 8.97
CA THR A 97 4.52 -3.22 8.62
C THR A 97 5.40 -2.58 9.70
N HIS A 98 4.82 -1.89 10.69
CA HIS A 98 5.59 -1.18 11.73
C HIS A 98 6.55 -2.06 12.52
N ASP A 99 6.25 -3.36 12.69
CA ASP A 99 7.06 -4.29 13.47
C ASP A 99 7.99 -5.16 12.61
N ALA A 100 7.98 -5.01 11.27
CA ALA A 100 8.67 -5.92 10.36
C ALA A 100 10.18 -6.03 10.60
N VAL A 101 10.82 -4.95 11.03
CA VAL A 101 12.25 -4.89 11.40
C VAL A 101 12.43 -4.90 12.92
N ILE A 102 11.63 -4.11 13.64
CA ILE A 102 11.79 -3.90 15.08
C ILE A 102 11.58 -5.21 15.85
N ARG A 103 10.56 -5.99 15.48
CA ARG A 103 10.25 -7.25 16.17
C ARG A 103 11.37 -8.26 16.09
N GLU A 104 12.01 -8.40 14.93
CA GLU A 104 13.09 -9.37 14.76
C GLU A 104 14.37 -8.95 15.46
N ARG A 105 14.59 -7.65 15.63
CA ARG A 105 15.67 -7.11 16.46
C ARG A 105 15.40 -7.39 17.94
N GLU A 106 14.20 -7.10 18.43
CA GLU A 106 13.84 -7.32 19.84
C GLU A 106 13.84 -8.80 20.25
N LEU A 107 13.45 -9.70 19.34
CA LEU A 107 13.45 -11.13 19.60
C LEU A 107 14.83 -11.79 19.42
N GLY A 108 15.86 -11.04 19.01
CA GLY A 108 17.19 -11.58 18.69
C GLY A 108 17.21 -12.50 17.46
N THR A 109 16.07 -12.69 16.78
CA THR A 109 15.99 -13.55 15.58
C THR A 109 16.77 -12.96 14.42
N MET A 110 16.93 -11.64 14.37
CA MET A 110 17.77 -10.97 13.38
C MET A 110 19.23 -11.44 13.47
N ALA A 111 19.76 -11.59 14.69
CA ALA A 111 21.11 -12.09 14.92
C ALA A 111 21.30 -13.52 14.43
N TRP A 112 20.31 -14.37 14.74
CA TRP A 112 20.31 -15.77 14.32
C TRP A 112 20.14 -15.95 12.80
N VAL A 113 19.39 -15.07 12.14
CA VAL A 113 19.26 -15.11 10.66
C VAL A 113 20.55 -14.65 9.99
N LEU A 114 21.19 -13.60 10.51
CA LEU A 114 22.40 -13.01 9.92
C LEU A 114 23.70 -13.75 10.29
N SER A 115 23.66 -14.73 11.19
CA SER A 115 24.76 -15.68 11.40
C SER A 115 24.87 -16.71 10.27
N LYS A 116 23.82 -16.86 9.46
CA LYS A 116 23.82 -17.66 8.23
C LYS A 116 24.43 -16.86 7.08
N PRO A 117 24.88 -17.49 5.98
CA PRO A 117 25.40 -16.78 4.80
C PRO A 117 24.27 -16.08 4.02
N ILE A 118 23.61 -15.11 4.65
CA ILE A 118 22.55 -14.26 4.09
C ILE A 118 23.05 -12.82 4.15
N SER A 119 22.96 -12.09 3.05
CA SER A 119 23.34 -10.68 3.05
C SER A 119 22.30 -9.83 3.79
N ARG A 120 22.76 -8.78 4.48
CA ARG A 120 21.88 -7.79 5.15
C ARG A 120 20.93 -7.09 4.17
N LEU A 121 21.40 -6.86 2.94
CA LEU A 121 20.57 -6.33 1.85
C LEU A 121 19.47 -7.32 1.45
N SER A 122 19.76 -8.61 1.32
CA SER A 122 18.75 -9.63 1.03
C SER A 122 17.69 -9.71 2.11
N PHE A 123 18.10 -9.60 3.37
CA PHE A 123 17.20 -9.52 4.51
C PHE A 123 16.24 -8.32 4.37
N ALA A 124 16.75 -7.11 4.13
CA ALA A 124 15.91 -5.92 3.99
C ALA A 124 15.01 -5.98 2.74
N LEU A 125 15.57 -6.34 1.58
CA LEU A 125 14.84 -6.46 0.31
C LEU A 125 13.71 -7.46 0.39
N SER A 126 13.94 -8.64 1.00
CA SER A 126 12.90 -9.66 1.12
C SER A 126 11.66 -9.15 1.86
N LYS A 127 11.85 -8.33 2.90
CA LYS A 127 10.75 -7.72 3.67
C LYS A 127 10.00 -6.68 2.87
N VAL A 128 10.72 -5.79 2.19
CA VAL A 128 10.08 -4.76 1.35
C VAL A 128 9.30 -5.42 0.22
N ILE A 129 9.91 -6.36 -0.51
CA ILE A 129 9.28 -7.03 -1.65
C ILE A 129 8.07 -7.85 -1.20
N ALA A 130 8.19 -8.66 -0.13
CA ALA A 130 7.07 -9.49 0.34
C ALA A 130 5.88 -8.64 0.82
N ASN A 131 6.14 -7.54 1.56
CA ASN A 131 5.08 -6.62 1.97
C ASN A 131 4.47 -5.90 0.77
N THR A 132 5.27 -5.46 -0.19
CA THR A 132 4.75 -4.85 -1.43
C THR A 132 3.85 -5.84 -2.17
N ILE A 133 4.28 -7.08 -2.38
CA ILE A 133 3.45 -8.10 -3.06
C ILE A 133 2.13 -8.33 -2.31
N GLY A 134 2.19 -8.52 -0.99
CA GLY A 134 1.00 -8.75 -0.16
C GLY A 134 0.02 -7.58 -0.20
N VAL A 135 0.52 -6.35 -0.01
CA VAL A 135 -0.29 -5.12 -0.04
C VAL A 135 -0.90 -4.89 -1.42
N MET A 136 -0.09 -5.01 -2.49
CA MET A 136 -0.59 -4.79 -3.85
C MET A 136 -1.66 -5.82 -4.23
N ALA A 137 -1.42 -7.10 -3.96
CA ALA A 137 -2.37 -8.14 -4.31
C ALA A 137 -3.66 -8.04 -3.49
N LEU A 138 -3.56 -7.99 -2.16
CA LEU A 138 -4.71 -8.16 -1.28
C LEU A 138 -5.44 -6.87 -0.93
N MET A 139 -4.72 -5.75 -0.84
CA MET A 139 -5.28 -4.49 -0.36
C MET A 139 -5.63 -3.52 -1.49
N VAL A 140 -4.91 -3.60 -2.62
CA VAL A 140 -5.12 -2.71 -3.77
C VAL A 140 -5.87 -3.43 -4.89
N MET A 141 -5.31 -4.53 -5.40
CA MET A 141 -5.83 -5.18 -6.61
C MET A 141 -7.18 -5.85 -6.39
N VAL A 142 -7.34 -6.67 -5.33
CA VAL A 142 -8.61 -7.39 -5.14
C VAL A 142 -9.77 -6.43 -4.84
N PRO A 143 -9.69 -5.50 -3.86
CA PRO A 143 -10.75 -4.52 -3.64
C PRO A 143 -10.97 -3.63 -4.87
N GLY A 144 -9.89 -3.23 -5.56
CA GLY A 144 -10.00 -2.46 -6.80
C GLY A 144 -10.79 -3.16 -7.90
N ILE A 145 -10.55 -4.46 -8.12
CA ILE A 145 -11.28 -5.26 -9.11
C ILE A 145 -12.75 -5.41 -8.71
N ILE A 146 -13.03 -5.62 -7.42
CA ILE A 146 -14.40 -5.72 -6.90
C ILE A 146 -15.13 -4.40 -7.09
N ALA A 147 -14.53 -3.28 -6.68
CA ALA A 147 -15.07 -1.93 -6.88
C ALA A 147 -15.35 -1.64 -8.37
N TYR A 148 -14.42 -1.96 -9.27
CA TYR A 148 -14.62 -1.81 -10.72
C TYR A 148 -15.84 -2.60 -11.21
N GLY A 149 -15.97 -3.86 -10.76
CA GLY A 149 -17.11 -4.72 -11.08
C GLY A 149 -18.42 -4.13 -10.57
N MET A 150 -18.47 -3.71 -9.31
CA MET A 150 -19.66 -3.13 -8.70
C MET A 150 -20.12 -1.83 -9.38
N ILE A 151 -19.17 -0.94 -9.71
CA ILE A 151 -19.45 0.31 -10.40
C ILE A 151 -19.94 0.03 -11.83
N SER A 152 -19.28 -0.88 -12.55
CA SER A 152 -19.67 -1.25 -13.92
C SER A 152 -21.06 -1.90 -13.98
N LEU A 153 -21.38 -2.77 -13.01
CA LEU A 153 -22.70 -3.37 -12.88
C LEU A 153 -23.79 -2.34 -12.61
N TYR A 154 -23.53 -1.38 -11.70
CA TYR A 154 -24.47 -0.30 -11.40
C TYR A 154 -24.68 0.65 -12.59
N ASN A 155 -23.61 0.97 -13.31
CA ASN A 155 -23.65 1.85 -14.49
C ASN A 155 -24.34 1.20 -15.71
N GLY A 156 -24.51 -0.13 -15.71
CA GLY A 156 -25.05 -0.90 -16.86
C GLY A 156 -24.11 -0.98 -18.06
N SER A 157 -22.91 -0.41 -17.96
CA SER A 157 -21.84 -0.49 -18.96
C SER A 157 -20.48 -0.38 -18.28
N PHE A 158 -19.46 -0.94 -18.92
CA PHE A 158 -18.09 -0.85 -18.42
C PHE A 158 -17.62 0.60 -18.39
N ILE A 159 -17.15 1.04 -17.22
CA ILE A 159 -16.44 2.32 -17.10
C ILE A 159 -15.09 2.24 -17.82
N ASN A 160 -14.45 3.38 -18.08
CA ASN A 160 -13.15 3.40 -18.74
C ASN A 160 -12.11 2.67 -17.88
N ALA A 161 -11.80 1.42 -18.26
CA ALA A 161 -10.84 0.56 -17.57
C ALA A 161 -9.44 1.21 -17.50
N GLY A 162 -9.01 1.92 -18.55
CA GLY A 162 -7.72 2.61 -18.57
C GLY A 162 -7.61 3.65 -17.45
N ASN A 163 -8.65 4.47 -17.27
CA ASN A 163 -8.68 5.49 -16.22
C ASN A 163 -8.73 4.86 -14.82
N PHE A 164 -9.58 3.84 -14.63
CA PHE A 164 -9.74 3.20 -13.32
C PHE A 164 -8.48 2.42 -12.90
N PHE A 165 -7.91 1.60 -13.79
CA PHE A 165 -6.67 0.88 -13.50
C PHE A 165 -5.45 1.81 -13.46
N GLY A 166 -5.47 2.91 -14.21
CA GLY A 166 -4.50 3.99 -14.07
C GLY A 166 -4.54 4.61 -12.66
N ALA A 167 -5.74 4.87 -12.14
CA ALA A 167 -5.93 5.35 -10.78
C ALA A 167 -5.49 4.33 -9.72
N LEU A 168 -5.72 3.03 -9.95
CA LEU A 168 -5.16 1.96 -9.11
C LEU A 168 -3.63 1.94 -9.13
N GLY A 169 -3.00 2.21 -10.28
CA GLY A 169 -1.55 2.37 -10.38
C GLY A 169 -1.02 3.54 -9.55
N ILE A 170 -1.72 4.67 -9.54
CA ILE A 170 -1.38 5.84 -8.71
C ILE A 170 -1.55 5.50 -7.22
N LEU A 171 -2.63 4.80 -6.86
CA LEU A 171 -2.87 4.33 -5.49
C LEU A 171 -1.80 3.32 -5.03
N ALA A 172 -1.35 2.44 -5.93
CA ALA A 172 -0.24 1.53 -5.68
C ALA A 172 1.06 2.30 -5.39
N LEU A 173 1.36 3.36 -6.15
CA LEU A 173 2.51 4.22 -5.89
C LEU A 173 2.42 4.87 -4.50
N LEU A 174 1.24 5.34 -4.09
CA LEU A 174 1.00 5.85 -2.73
C LEU A 174 1.27 4.78 -1.66
N CYS A 175 0.80 3.55 -1.88
CA CYS A 175 1.05 2.44 -0.96
C CYS A 175 2.55 2.12 -0.86
N MET A 176 3.29 2.13 -1.97
CA MET A 176 4.74 1.94 -1.96
C MET A 176 5.45 3.03 -1.16
N PHE A 177 5.00 4.29 -1.26
CA PHE A 177 5.49 5.38 -0.43
C PHE A 177 5.32 5.08 1.07
N TYR A 178 4.15 4.65 1.50
CA TYR A 178 3.92 4.34 2.92
C TYR A 178 4.70 3.12 3.41
N ILE A 179 4.87 2.08 2.57
CA ILE A 179 5.73 0.94 2.89
C ILE A 179 7.18 1.42 3.08
N ALA A 180 7.70 2.23 2.17
CA ALA A 180 9.05 2.77 2.25
C ALA A 180 9.23 3.65 3.50
N LEU A 181 8.26 4.51 3.80
CA LEU A 181 8.25 5.37 4.98
C LEU A 181 8.28 4.55 6.27
N VAL A 182 7.38 3.58 6.42
CA VAL A 182 7.29 2.74 7.63
C VAL A 182 8.54 1.88 7.79
N PHE A 183 9.08 1.36 6.68
CA PHE A 183 10.30 0.57 6.71
C PHE A 183 11.53 1.41 7.10
N MET A 184 11.66 2.62 6.57
CA MET A 184 12.71 3.58 6.95
C MET A 184 12.60 3.96 8.43
N LEU A 185 11.40 4.28 8.91
CA LEU A 185 11.18 4.58 10.33
C LEU A 185 11.49 3.37 11.21
N GLY A 186 11.10 2.16 10.79
CA GLY A 186 11.36 0.92 11.49
C GLY A 186 12.84 0.53 11.56
N SER A 187 13.64 0.93 10.57
CA SER A 187 15.08 0.66 10.58
C SER A 187 15.85 1.62 11.49
N ILE A 188 15.45 2.90 11.55
CA ILE A 188 16.17 3.93 12.33
C ILE A 188 15.70 4.01 13.80
N THR A 189 14.44 3.65 14.08
CA THR A 189 13.88 3.76 15.43
C THR A 189 13.96 2.45 16.22
N LYS A 190 13.93 2.57 17.55
CA LYS A 190 13.81 1.43 18.47
C LYS A 190 12.38 1.15 18.92
N SER A 191 11.49 2.13 18.81
CA SER A 191 10.13 2.05 19.34
C SER A 191 9.11 1.79 18.24
N ARG A 192 8.38 0.67 18.36
CA ARG A 192 7.23 0.32 17.51
C ARG A 192 6.17 1.42 17.50
N TYR A 193 5.95 2.04 18.65
CA TYR A 193 4.96 3.12 18.82
C TYR A 193 5.39 4.42 18.14
N ALA A 194 6.71 4.70 18.08
CA ALA A 194 7.21 5.88 17.37
C ALA A 194 6.96 5.76 15.86
N VAL A 195 7.17 4.58 15.29
CA VAL A 195 6.86 4.32 13.87
C VAL A 195 5.38 4.57 13.59
N LEU A 196 4.49 3.93 14.36
CA LEU A 196 3.04 4.10 14.20
C LEU A 196 2.61 5.55 14.39
N GLY A 197 3.10 6.23 15.44
CA GLY A 197 2.73 7.60 15.75
C GLY A 197 3.16 8.59 14.67
N VAL A 198 4.40 8.49 14.17
CA VAL A 198 4.91 9.36 13.11
C VAL A 198 4.17 9.12 11.80
N THR A 199 3.93 7.86 11.42
CA THR A 199 3.16 7.55 10.21
C THR A 199 1.71 8.02 10.34
N ALA A 200 1.05 7.79 11.48
CA ALA A 200 -0.31 8.27 11.72
C ALA A 200 -0.40 9.79 11.68
N LEU A 201 0.57 10.51 12.27
CA LEU A 201 0.63 11.97 12.20
C LEU A 201 0.73 12.45 10.75
N TYR A 202 1.57 11.80 9.92
CA TYR A 202 1.68 12.14 8.50
C TYR A 202 0.36 11.91 7.75
N ILE A 203 -0.34 10.82 8.03
CA ILE A 203 -1.66 10.53 7.44
C ILE A 203 -2.68 11.58 7.89
N LEU A 204 -2.77 11.89 9.18
CA LEU A 204 -3.73 12.89 9.70
C LEU A 204 -3.43 14.29 9.17
N MET A 205 -2.17 14.63 8.97
CA MET A 205 -1.76 15.89 8.35
C MET A 205 -2.33 16.02 6.93
N SER A 206 -2.49 14.91 6.19
CA SER A 206 -3.10 14.95 4.85
C SER A 206 -4.57 15.37 4.84
N LEU A 207 -5.29 15.19 5.96
CA LEU A 207 -6.71 15.53 6.07
C LEU A 207 -6.95 17.04 6.26
N GLY A 208 -5.99 17.76 6.84
CA GLY A 208 -6.17 19.18 7.23
C GLY A 208 -5.14 20.15 6.63
N ALA A 209 -3.97 19.68 6.23
CA ALA A 209 -2.88 20.56 5.79
C ALA A 209 -2.92 20.88 4.29
N ALA A 210 -3.83 20.26 3.52
CA ALA A 210 -3.91 20.44 2.07
C ALA A 210 -4.17 21.90 1.67
N GLU A 211 -5.02 22.62 2.44
CA GLU A 211 -5.34 24.02 2.16
C GLU A 211 -4.24 25.00 2.58
N GLN A 212 -3.49 24.66 3.64
CA GLN A 212 -2.46 25.54 4.21
C GLN A 212 -1.11 25.41 3.49
N LEU A 213 -0.87 24.27 2.82
CA LEU A 213 0.40 23.94 2.18
C LEU A 213 0.37 24.04 0.65
N GLN A 214 -0.50 24.82 0.03
CA GLN A 214 -0.70 24.85 -1.43
C GLN A 214 0.60 24.93 -2.26
N LYS A 215 1.63 25.66 -1.79
CA LYS A 215 2.92 25.80 -2.47
C LYS A 215 3.79 24.54 -2.47
N ILE A 216 3.74 23.75 -1.39
CA ILE A 216 4.57 22.53 -1.21
C ILE A 216 3.73 21.27 -1.43
N GLY A 217 2.40 21.38 -1.32
CA GLY A 217 1.43 20.30 -1.40
C GLY A 217 1.43 19.56 -2.73
N VAL A 218 1.95 20.20 -3.80
CA VAL A 218 2.20 19.55 -5.10
C VAL A 218 3.21 18.40 -4.98
N TYR A 219 4.16 18.48 -4.05
CA TYR A 219 5.21 17.47 -3.86
C TYR A 219 4.88 16.46 -2.76
N LEU A 220 3.75 16.59 -2.09
CA LEU A 220 3.40 15.73 -0.96
C LEU A 220 2.67 14.47 -1.46
N SER A 221 3.07 13.30 -0.95
CA SER A 221 2.63 12.01 -1.49
C SER A 221 1.14 11.78 -1.33
N TRP A 222 0.50 12.36 -0.30
CA TRP A 222 -0.94 12.25 -0.12
C TRP A 222 -1.75 12.85 -1.27
N ARG A 223 -1.16 13.74 -2.10
CA ARG A 223 -1.84 14.29 -3.26
C ARG A 223 -2.15 13.24 -4.33
N LEU A 224 -1.42 12.12 -4.33
CA LEU A 224 -1.65 11.00 -5.23
C LEU A 224 -3.05 10.38 -5.08
N SER A 225 -3.64 10.37 -3.88
CA SER A 225 -5.00 9.82 -3.70
C SER A 225 -6.07 10.70 -4.35
N TYR A 226 -5.92 12.02 -4.27
CA TYR A 226 -6.79 12.97 -4.97
C TYR A 226 -6.62 12.87 -6.49
N THR A 227 -5.37 12.78 -6.98
CA THR A 227 -5.10 12.58 -8.42
C THR A 227 -5.67 11.25 -8.94
N ALA A 228 -5.61 10.19 -8.13
CA ALA A 228 -6.25 8.91 -8.46
C ALA A 228 -7.79 9.04 -8.50
N ALA A 229 -8.38 9.75 -7.53
CA ALA A 229 -9.80 10.03 -7.51
C ALA A 229 -10.24 10.80 -8.76
N ASP A 230 -9.55 11.88 -9.11
CA ASP A 230 -9.84 12.72 -10.28
C ASP A 230 -9.70 11.96 -11.61
N LEU A 231 -8.65 11.15 -11.73
CA LEU A 231 -8.44 10.31 -12.91
C LEU A 231 -9.59 9.30 -13.07
N SER A 232 -10.02 8.66 -11.98
CA SER A 232 -11.10 7.68 -12.03
C SER A 232 -12.47 8.31 -12.32
N ALA A 233 -12.75 9.47 -11.72
CA ALA A 233 -14.05 10.11 -11.77
C ALA A 233 -14.23 10.95 -13.05
N TYR A 234 -13.20 11.66 -13.48
CA TYR A 234 -13.28 12.60 -14.59
C TYR A 234 -12.43 12.20 -15.80
N GLY A 235 -11.50 11.25 -15.63
CA GLY A 235 -10.54 10.91 -16.68
C GLY A 235 -9.48 11.99 -16.90
N ILE A 236 -9.29 12.88 -15.92
CA ILE A 236 -8.39 14.01 -16.01
C ILE A 236 -7.23 13.77 -15.04
N LEU A 237 -6.01 13.89 -15.55
CA LEU A 237 -4.82 14.00 -14.70
C LEU A 237 -4.63 15.44 -14.29
N ALA A 238 -4.33 15.66 -13.01
CA ALA A 238 -3.95 16.98 -12.53
C ALA A 238 -2.74 17.50 -13.35
N PRO A 239 -2.68 18.81 -13.71
CA PRO A 239 -1.57 19.36 -14.49
C PRO A 239 -0.20 19.14 -13.84
N ASP A 240 -0.18 19.00 -12.52
CA ASP A 240 1.00 18.77 -11.69
C ASP A 240 1.26 17.28 -11.38
N ALA A 241 0.51 16.34 -11.98
CA ALA A 241 0.65 14.91 -11.72
C ALA A 241 2.06 14.38 -11.98
N LEU A 242 2.74 14.87 -13.02
CA LEU A 242 4.12 14.46 -13.33
C LEU A 242 5.09 14.87 -12.20
N ALA A 243 4.93 16.07 -11.63
CA ALA A 243 5.73 16.51 -10.49
C ALA A 243 5.46 15.65 -9.24
N GLN A 244 4.20 15.28 -9.01
CA GLN A 244 3.82 14.37 -7.93
C GLN A 244 4.46 12.99 -8.09
N PHE A 245 4.45 12.42 -9.30
CA PHE A 245 5.04 11.10 -9.56
C PHE A 245 6.55 11.10 -9.38
N ILE A 246 7.24 12.12 -9.90
CA ILE A 246 8.68 12.27 -9.72
C ILE A 246 9.02 12.42 -8.24
N SER A 247 8.27 13.27 -7.53
CA SER A 247 8.51 13.49 -6.10
C SER A 247 8.28 12.23 -5.28
N ALA A 248 7.17 11.52 -5.50
CA ALA A 248 6.87 10.27 -4.83
C ALA A 248 7.92 9.21 -5.12
N GLY A 249 8.33 9.05 -6.39
CA GLY A 249 9.41 8.13 -6.78
C GLY A 249 10.73 8.47 -6.10
N ALA A 250 11.12 9.75 -6.11
CA ALA A 250 12.34 10.21 -5.44
C ALA A 250 12.30 9.95 -3.92
N LEU A 251 11.18 10.27 -3.26
CA LEU A 251 11.02 10.02 -1.82
C LEU A 251 11.05 8.53 -1.49
N ILE A 252 10.40 7.67 -2.29
CA ILE A 252 10.48 6.21 -2.13
C ILE A 252 11.92 5.74 -2.20
N LEU A 253 12.67 6.17 -3.23
CA LEU A 253 14.07 5.78 -3.41
C LEU A 253 14.95 6.26 -2.25
N VAL A 254 14.78 7.50 -1.80
CA VAL A 254 15.51 8.05 -0.65
C VAL A 254 15.19 7.28 0.62
N MET A 255 13.91 7.03 0.91
CA MET A 255 13.49 6.30 2.11
C MET A 255 14.02 4.86 2.12
N LEU A 256 13.96 4.16 0.98
CA LEU A 256 14.52 2.81 0.87
C LEU A 256 16.04 2.81 0.99
N ALA A 257 16.74 3.79 0.38
CA ALA A 257 18.19 3.91 0.52
C ALA A 257 18.60 4.15 1.99
N VAL A 258 17.92 5.06 2.68
CA VAL A 258 18.13 5.30 4.12
C VAL A 258 17.86 4.03 4.92
N ALA A 259 16.77 3.31 4.61
CA ALA A 259 16.43 2.09 5.30
C ALA A 259 17.51 1.00 5.12
N PHE A 260 18.01 0.80 3.91
CA PHE A 260 19.03 -0.20 3.63
C PHE A 260 20.37 0.14 4.29
N VAL A 261 20.81 1.40 4.20
CA VAL A 261 22.02 1.86 4.89
C VAL A 261 21.86 1.72 6.41
N SER A 262 20.68 2.03 6.95
CA SER A 262 20.41 1.87 8.38
C SER A 262 20.51 0.41 8.82
N VAL A 263 19.97 -0.54 8.03
CA VAL A 263 20.02 -1.99 8.34
C VAL A 263 21.45 -2.54 8.29
N GLU A 264 22.28 -2.04 7.37
CA GLU A 264 23.70 -2.43 7.31
C GLU A 264 24.47 -2.04 8.57
N ARG A 265 24.12 -0.90 9.17
CA ARG A 265 24.77 -0.35 10.38
C ARG A 265 24.23 -0.90 11.69
N ILE A 266 23.24 -1.80 11.68
CA ILE A 266 22.72 -2.41 12.92
C ILE A 266 23.80 -3.33 13.48
N GLU A 267 24.35 -2.96 14.63
CA GLU A 267 25.18 -3.84 15.45
C GLU A 267 24.31 -4.93 16.06
N ILE A 268 24.79 -6.17 15.97
CA ILE A 268 24.09 -7.41 16.35
C ILE A 268 24.88 -8.07 17.47
#